data_AF-A0A934YH97-F1
#
_entry.id   AF-A0A934YH97-F1
#
_cell.length_a   1.000
_cell.length_b   1.000
_cell.length_c   1.000
_cell.angle_alpha   90.00
_cell.angle_beta   90.00
_cell.angle_gamma   90.00
#
_symmetry.space_group_name_H-M   'P 1'
#
loop_
_entity.id
_entity.type
_entity.pdbx_description
1 polymer ?
#
loop_
_entity_poly.entity_id
_entity_poly.type
_entity_poly.pdbx_seq_one_letter_code
_entity_poly.pdbx_strand_id
1 'polypeptide(L)'
;MSRAFVWALSTLGALTSCASTPPPAPPAPPAPSAPPAAPTPPAPAEAAPSAAAPSATAPSAALPSSCAPSATPCAPDPGFVKRLCDGSFPDVGLALFAKGTPWKRLAMRGDVDGWNADGGASPKARLLFDEEVLVLRRRAAATSGVVVGSGGGYLVMRWDGHCYTLDDGEVTEKVPPKPKAAPLPFRFYADATKTALLKSPKVLAAYQVRGRECKGAISGAVTRACERADDALSAAVVAEVRAGLPVPAPERLP
;
A
#
# COMPACT_ATOMS: atom_id res chain seq x y z
N MET A 1 -34.62 -39.21 6.38
CA MET A 1 -33.76 -40.31 6.86
C MET A 1 -32.52 -39.68 7.48
N SER A 2 -32.53 -39.57 8.80
CA SER A 2 -31.51 -38.91 9.62
C SER A 2 -30.41 -39.89 10.00
N ARG A 3 -29.15 -39.47 9.96
CA ARG A 3 -28.07 -40.14 10.70
C ARG A 3 -27.21 -39.10 11.41
N ALA A 4 -27.47 -38.97 12.71
CA ALA A 4 -26.60 -38.31 13.66
C ALA A 4 -25.37 -39.20 13.91
N PHE A 5 -24.19 -38.60 13.94
CA PHE A 5 -22.97 -39.24 14.43
C PHE A 5 -22.53 -38.52 15.70
N VAL A 6 -22.72 -39.20 16.82
CA VAL A 6 -22.18 -38.87 18.13
C VAL A 6 -20.81 -39.53 18.22
N TRP A 7 -19.75 -38.76 18.47
CA TRP A 7 -18.46 -39.32 18.89
C TRP A 7 -18.07 -38.79 20.27
N ALA A 8 -17.65 -39.75 21.07
CA ALA A 8 -17.51 -39.68 22.51
C ALA A 8 -16.23 -38.97 22.94
N LEU A 9 -16.36 -38.38 24.11
CA LEU A 9 -15.33 -37.86 25.00
C LEU A 9 -14.25 -38.93 25.28
N SER A 10 -12.99 -38.53 25.27
CA SER A 10 -11.92 -39.24 25.98
C SER A 10 -10.96 -38.23 26.60
N THR A 11 -11.17 -38.03 27.90
CA THR A 11 -10.26 -37.39 28.85
C THR A 11 -9.22 -38.41 29.32
N LEU A 12 -7.92 -38.08 29.20
CA LEU A 12 -6.88 -38.63 30.08
C LEU A 12 -5.72 -37.64 30.16
N GLY A 13 -5.35 -37.27 31.40
CA GLY A 13 -4.44 -36.18 31.70
C GLY A 13 -2.97 -36.57 31.83
N ALA A 14 -2.16 -35.53 32.04
CA ALA A 14 -0.89 -35.58 32.75
C ALA A 14 -0.56 -34.15 33.22
N LEU A 15 -0.55 -33.95 34.54
CA LEU A 15 -0.04 -32.75 35.21
C LEU A 15 1.49 -32.86 35.26
N THR A 16 2.21 -31.98 34.56
CA THR A 16 3.65 -31.76 34.78
C THR A 16 3.88 -30.32 35.20
N SER A 17 4.18 -30.12 36.48
CA SER A 17 4.60 -28.86 37.08
C SER A 17 6.03 -28.53 36.70
N CYS A 18 6.26 -27.45 35.95
CA CYS A 18 7.58 -26.85 35.80
C CYS A 18 7.74 -25.71 36.81
N ALA A 19 8.74 -25.85 37.67
CA ALA A 19 9.21 -24.83 38.60
C ALA A 19 9.64 -23.57 37.84
N SER A 20 9.09 -22.42 38.23
CA SER A 20 9.46 -21.11 37.67
C SER A 20 10.53 -20.47 38.54
N THR A 21 11.75 -20.37 38.01
CA THR A 21 12.81 -19.53 38.56
C THR A 21 12.49 -18.06 38.24
N PRO A 22 12.50 -17.13 39.21
CA PRO A 22 12.26 -15.73 38.93
C PRO A 22 13.39 -15.14 38.08
N PRO A 23 13.08 -14.29 37.09
CA PRO A 23 14.08 -13.61 36.28
C PRO A 23 14.91 -12.63 37.14
N PRO A 24 16.21 -12.46 36.84
CA PRO A 24 17.05 -11.48 37.52
C PRO A 24 16.50 -10.06 37.30
N ALA A 25 16.54 -9.26 38.37
CA ALA A 25 16.08 -7.88 38.35
C ALA A 25 16.84 -7.06 37.29
N PRO A 26 16.15 -6.20 36.52
CA PRO A 26 16.81 -5.30 35.59
C PRO A 26 17.70 -4.31 36.36
N PRO A 27 18.88 -3.94 35.82
CA PRO A 27 19.73 -2.93 36.42
C PRO A 27 19.01 -1.57 36.48
N ALA A 28 19.25 -0.84 37.57
CA ALA A 28 18.68 0.47 37.79
C ALA A 28 19.02 1.44 36.65
N PRO A 29 18.09 2.29 36.21
CA PRO A 29 18.36 3.29 35.19
C PRO A 29 19.42 4.29 35.69
N PRO A 30 20.38 4.70 34.84
CA PRO A 30 21.34 5.72 35.18
C PRO A 30 20.66 7.07 35.44
N ALA A 31 21.20 7.83 36.39
CA ALA A 31 20.74 9.16 36.76
C ALA A 31 20.73 10.10 35.54
N PRO A 32 19.71 10.96 35.38
CA PRO A 32 19.63 11.90 34.27
C PRO A 32 20.77 12.90 34.33
N SER A 33 21.60 12.92 33.28
CA SER A 33 22.61 13.94 33.05
C SER A 33 21.95 15.28 32.73
N ALA A 34 22.54 16.35 33.29
CA ALA A 34 22.08 17.72 33.12
C ALA A 34 22.00 18.14 31.63
N PRO A 35 21.01 18.98 31.25
CA PRO A 35 20.89 19.45 29.88
C PRO A 35 22.04 20.41 29.51
N PRO A 36 22.60 20.29 28.28
CA PRO A 36 23.59 21.22 27.78
C PRO A 36 22.97 22.60 27.48
N ALA A 37 23.79 23.65 27.69
CA ALA A 37 23.43 25.04 27.47
C ALA A 37 23.05 25.30 25.99
N ALA A 38 22.00 26.11 25.81
CA ALA A 38 21.48 26.50 24.51
C ALA A 38 22.48 27.39 23.73
N PRO A 39 22.68 27.16 22.42
CA PRO A 39 23.48 28.04 21.57
C PRO A 39 22.71 29.30 21.17
N THR A 40 23.42 30.42 21.19
CA THR A 40 22.99 31.75 20.76
C THR A 40 22.69 31.80 19.25
N PRO A 41 21.57 32.38 18.80
CA PRO A 41 21.27 32.51 17.37
C PRO A 41 22.12 33.61 16.69
N PRO A 42 22.65 33.39 15.47
CA PRO A 42 23.29 34.41 14.66
C PRO A 42 22.28 35.32 13.94
N ALA A 43 22.74 36.54 13.64
CA ALA A 43 21.97 37.64 13.05
C ALA A 43 21.50 37.37 11.60
N PRO A 44 20.44 38.06 11.11
CA PRO A 44 19.87 37.82 9.79
C PRO A 44 20.75 38.42 8.68
N ALA A 45 21.05 37.61 7.66
CA ALA A 45 21.68 38.07 6.42
C ALA A 45 20.62 38.61 5.44
N GLU A 46 20.98 39.75 4.85
CA GLU A 46 20.25 40.57 3.90
C GLU A 46 20.06 39.85 2.55
N ALA A 47 18.82 39.82 2.04
CA ALA A 47 18.45 39.10 0.83
C ALA A 47 18.64 39.96 -0.43
N ALA A 48 19.43 39.48 -1.38
CA ALA A 48 19.51 40.01 -2.73
C ALA A 48 18.36 39.46 -3.63
N PRO A 49 17.84 40.25 -4.59
CA PRO A 49 16.67 39.88 -5.39
C PRO A 49 17.01 38.79 -6.43
N SER A 50 16.27 37.69 -6.37
CA SER A 50 16.33 36.56 -7.31
C SER A 50 15.63 36.93 -8.62
N ALA A 51 16.38 36.86 -9.72
CA ALA A 51 15.89 37.07 -11.08
C ALA A 51 14.88 35.98 -11.48
N ALA A 52 13.76 36.42 -12.05
CA ALA A 52 12.68 35.56 -12.54
C ALA A 52 13.17 34.62 -13.65
N ALA A 53 13.08 33.31 -13.40
CA ALA A 53 13.16 32.28 -14.42
C ALA A 53 11.82 32.18 -15.17
N PRO A 54 11.82 31.89 -16.48
CA PRO A 54 10.61 31.84 -17.29
C PRO A 54 9.71 30.69 -16.86
N SER A 55 8.44 30.99 -16.64
CA SER A 55 7.38 30.00 -16.38
C SER A 55 7.25 29.04 -17.56
N ALA A 56 7.80 27.84 -17.42
CA ALA A 56 7.34 26.70 -18.20
C ALA A 56 5.90 26.41 -17.76
N THR A 57 4.96 26.57 -18.68
CA THR A 57 3.57 26.14 -18.52
C THR A 57 3.58 24.65 -18.20
N ALA A 58 3.45 24.31 -16.92
CA ALA A 58 3.31 22.92 -16.49
C ALA A 58 2.04 22.38 -17.17
N PRO A 59 2.12 21.32 -17.99
CA PRO A 59 0.92 20.66 -18.46
C PRO A 59 0.15 20.27 -17.20
N SER A 60 -1.11 20.69 -17.12
CA SER A 60 -2.04 20.15 -16.13
C SER A 60 -1.92 18.65 -16.23
N ALA A 61 -1.26 18.02 -15.24
CA ALA A 61 -1.06 16.59 -15.24
C ALA A 61 -2.47 16.02 -15.31
N ALA A 62 -2.83 15.39 -16.41
CA ALA A 62 -4.02 14.56 -16.44
C ALA A 62 -3.59 13.17 -16.01
N LEU A 63 -4.51 12.40 -15.44
CA LEU A 63 -4.27 10.97 -15.34
C LEU A 63 -4.05 10.41 -16.75
N PRO A 64 -3.03 9.58 -16.96
CA PRO A 64 -2.85 8.92 -18.24
C PRO A 64 -4.08 8.06 -18.50
N SER A 65 -4.52 8.01 -19.75
CA SER A 65 -5.69 7.23 -20.20
C SER A 65 -5.33 6.24 -21.32
N SER A 66 -4.10 6.28 -21.82
CA SER A 66 -3.59 5.45 -22.90
C SER A 66 -2.20 4.89 -22.56
N CYS A 67 -1.88 3.74 -23.15
CA CYS A 67 -0.55 3.15 -23.06
C CYS A 67 0.51 4.09 -23.66
N ALA A 68 1.71 4.10 -23.09
CA ALA A 68 2.85 4.72 -23.76
C ALA A 68 3.14 3.96 -25.09
N PRO A 69 3.49 4.66 -26.19
CA PRO A 69 3.57 4.06 -27.54
C PRO A 69 4.48 2.83 -27.67
N SER A 70 5.52 2.73 -26.83
CA SER A 70 6.52 1.65 -26.85
C SER A 70 6.45 0.73 -25.62
N ALA A 71 5.48 0.91 -24.73
CA ALA A 71 5.38 0.11 -23.52
C ALA A 71 4.79 -1.28 -23.83
N THR A 72 5.59 -2.32 -23.60
CA THR A 72 5.13 -3.72 -23.59
C THR A 72 5.47 -4.35 -22.24
N PRO A 73 4.47 -4.68 -21.39
CA PRO A 73 3.02 -4.57 -21.62
C PRO A 73 2.50 -3.12 -21.55
N CYS A 74 1.21 -2.90 -21.86
CA CYS A 74 0.58 -1.58 -21.75
C CYS A 74 0.74 -1.00 -20.35
N ALA A 75 1.43 0.13 -20.27
CA ALA A 75 1.73 0.84 -19.04
C ALA A 75 1.71 2.36 -19.27
N PRO A 76 1.59 3.17 -18.20
CA PRO A 76 1.62 4.63 -18.30
C PRO A 76 2.96 5.18 -18.82
N ASP A 77 2.98 6.47 -19.14
CA ASP A 77 4.20 7.18 -19.55
C ASP A 77 5.31 7.07 -18.47
N PRO A 78 6.57 6.78 -18.85
CA PRO A 78 7.68 6.65 -17.90
C PRO A 78 7.93 7.89 -17.03
N GLY A 79 7.71 9.10 -17.55
CA GLY A 79 7.85 10.35 -16.81
C GLY A 79 6.79 10.49 -15.73
N PHE A 80 5.54 10.12 -16.03
CA PHE A 80 4.48 10.01 -15.02
C PHE A 80 4.81 8.94 -13.98
N VAL A 81 5.25 7.76 -14.41
CA VAL A 81 5.62 6.64 -13.51
C VAL A 81 6.73 7.04 -12.53
N LYS A 82 7.75 7.76 -13.00
CA LYS A 82 8.83 8.25 -12.13
C LYS A 82 8.28 9.09 -10.97
N ARG A 83 7.48 10.12 -11.29
CA ARG A 83 6.90 10.99 -10.26
C ARG A 83 5.93 10.25 -9.34
N LEU A 84 5.16 9.31 -9.90
CA LEU A 84 4.24 8.45 -9.14
C LEU A 84 4.98 7.67 -8.06
N CYS A 85 6.13 7.08 -8.42
CA CYS A 85 6.91 6.24 -7.50
C CYS A 85 7.84 7.02 -6.56
N ASP A 86 8.04 8.31 -6.80
CA ASP A 86 8.73 9.21 -5.86
C ASP A 86 7.84 9.55 -4.63
N GLY A 87 6.54 9.22 -4.66
CA GLY A 87 5.59 9.51 -3.59
C GLY A 87 4.58 8.40 -3.29
N SER A 88 3.51 8.78 -2.58
CA SER A 88 2.33 7.94 -2.31
C SER A 88 1.10 8.66 -2.81
N PHE A 89 0.34 8.01 -3.69
CA PHE A 89 -0.83 8.62 -4.35
C PHE A 89 -2.03 7.66 -4.34
N PRO A 90 -2.70 7.47 -3.19
CA PRO A 90 -3.78 6.50 -3.06
C PRO A 90 -4.94 6.72 -4.04
N ASP A 91 -5.37 7.97 -4.27
CA ASP A 91 -6.43 8.30 -5.22
C ASP A 91 -6.04 7.97 -6.67
N VAL A 92 -4.77 8.18 -7.03
CA VAL A 92 -4.23 7.80 -8.35
C VAL A 92 -4.21 6.28 -8.49
N GLY A 93 -3.80 5.55 -7.45
CA GLY A 93 -3.92 4.10 -7.38
C GLY A 93 -5.34 3.65 -7.69
N LEU A 94 -6.31 4.17 -6.94
CA LEU A 94 -7.72 3.82 -7.10
C LEU A 94 -8.25 4.08 -8.52
N ALA A 95 -7.88 5.23 -9.11
CA ALA A 95 -8.30 5.61 -10.45
C ALA A 95 -7.66 4.73 -11.54
N LEU A 96 -6.37 4.41 -11.43
CA LEU A 96 -5.70 3.52 -12.39
C LEU A 96 -6.21 2.07 -12.28
N PHE A 97 -6.57 1.61 -11.08
CA PHE A 97 -7.19 0.30 -10.89
C PHE A 97 -8.71 0.25 -11.20
N ALA A 98 -9.34 1.36 -11.56
CA ALA A 98 -10.75 1.39 -11.92
C ALA A 98 -11.06 0.48 -13.13
N LYS A 99 -12.32 0.03 -13.23
CA LYS A 99 -12.78 -0.79 -14.35
C LYS A 99 -12.66 -0.02 -15.67
N GLY A 100 -12.18 -0.69 -16.72
CA GLY A 100 -12.09 -0.12 -18.07
C GLY A 100 -10.78 0.61 -18.36
N THR A 101 -9.84 0.67 -17.40
CA THR A 101 -8.49 1.18 -17.66
C THR A 101 -7.67 0.19 -18.50
N PRO A 102 -6.75 0.65 -19.37
CA PRO A 102 -6.03 -0.21 -20.30
C PRO A 102 -4.82 -0.92 -19.69
N TRP A 103 -4.50 -0.63 -18.43
CA TRP A 103 -3.24 -1.05 -17.81
C TRP A 103 -3.17 -2.55 -17.59
N LYS A 104 -2.01 -3.13 -17.87
CA LYS A 104 -1.75 -4.53 -17.55
C LYS A 104 -1.76 -4.72 -16.04
N ARG A 105 -2.45 -5.76 -15.59
CA ARG A 105 -2.46 -6.23 -14.21
C ARG A 105 -1.85 -7.63 -14.13
N LEU A 106 -1.16 -7.89 -13.03
CA LEU A 106 -0.58 -9.18 -12.70
C LEU A 106 -1.06 -9.60 -11.31
N ALA A 107 -0.91 -10.88 -11.01
CA ALA A 107 -1.12 -11.41 -9.68
C ALA A 107 0.19 -11.94 -9.07
N MET A 108 0.35 -11.79 -7.76
CA MET A 108 1.48 -12.34 -7.03
C MET A 108 1.44 -13.88 -7.01
N ARG A 109 2.59 -14.51 -7.27
CA ARG A 109 2.78 -15.98 -7.24
C ARG A 109 3.14 -16.53 -5.86
N GLY A 110 3.50 -15.66 -4.93
CA GLY A 110 3.89 -15.99 -3.57
C GLY A 110 3.90 -14.74 -2.71
N ASP A 111 4.14 -14.92 -1.42
CA ASP A 111 4.36 -13.77 -0.54
C ASP A 111 5.79 -13.24 -0.72
N VAL A 112 5.93 -11.92 -0.89
CA VAL A 112 7.21 -11.26 -1.12
C VAL A 112 7.33 -10.02 -0.24
N ASP A 113 8.50 -9.78 0.33
CA ASP A 113 8.78 -8.52 1.02
C ASP A 113 8.99 -7.41 -0.02
N GLY A 114 8.07 -6.45 -0.02
CA GLY A 114 8.04 -5.36 -0.98
C GLY A 114 9.11 -4.31 -0.71
N TRP A 115 9.79 -3.93 -1.78
CA TRP A 115 10.73 -2.81 -1.83
C TRP A 115 10.63 -2.11 -3.19
N ASN A 116 11.15 -0.87 -3.31
CA ASN A 116 11.23 -0.15 -4.58
C ASN A 116 12.69 0.09 -4.96
N ALA A 117 13.15 -0.58 -6.03
CA ALA A 117 14.52 -0.51 -6.50
C ALA A 117 14.90 0.82 -7.16
N ASP A 118 13.90 1.59 -7.60
CA ASP A 118 14.12 2.87 -8.26
C ASP A 118 14.28 4.03 -7.25
N GLY A 119 14.20 3.73 -5.96
CA GLY A 119 14.13 4.71 -4.89
C GLY A 119 12.71 5.26 -4.70
N GLY A 120 12.56 6.29 -3.87
CA GLY A 120 11.27 6.94 -3.60
C GLY A 120 10.52 6.38 -2.39
N ALA A 121 9.27 6.81 -2.24
CA ALA A 121 8.45 6.52 -1.06
C ALA A 121 7.76 5.15 -1.16
N SER A 122 8.46 4.09 -0.73
CA SER A 122 7.85 2.76 -0.54
C SER A 122 7.84 2.37 0.93
N PRO A 123 6.67 2.13 1.55
CA PRO A 123 6.64 1.54 2.87
C PRO A 123 7.14 0.10 2.78
N LYS A 124 7.77 -0.36 3.85
CA LYS A 124 8.04 -1.79 4.03
C LYS A 124 6.68 -2.49 4.17
N ALA A 125 6.30 -3.26 3.16
CA ALA A 125 5.05 -3.99 3.14
C ALA A 125 5.27 -5.35 2.51
N ARG A 126 4.58 -6.37 3.02
CA ARG A 126 4.57 -7.70 2.41
C ARG A 126 3.45 -7.77 1.37
N LEU A 127 3.79 -8.10 0.14
CA LEU A 127 2.83 -8.40 -0.92
C LEU A 127 2.41 -9.86 -0.78
N LEU A 128 1.11 -10.13 -0.86
CA LEU A 128 0.57 -11.46 -0.55
C LEU A 128 0.32 -12.28 -1.81
N PHE A 129 0.37 -13.61 -1.69
CA PHE A 129 -0.09 -14.53 -2.74
C PHE A 129 -1.50 -14.15 -3.25
N ASP A 130 -1.70 -14.19 -4.58
CA ASP A 130 -2.90 -13.75 -5.31
C ASP A 130 -3.24 -12.25 -5.19
N GLU A 131 -2.36 -11.42 -4.64
CA GLU A 131 -2.54 -9.97 -4.66
C GLU A 131 -2.41 -9.42 -6.09
N GLU A 132 -3.39 -8.61 -6.49
CA GLU A 132 -3.37 -7.93 -7.78
C GLU A 132 -2.49 -6.67 -7.72
N VAL A 133 -1.61 -6.54 -8.71
CA VAL A 133 -0.74 -5.38 -8.91
C VAL A 133 -0.86 -4.86 -10.33
N LEU A 134 -0.63 -3.56 -10.53
CA LEU A 134 -0.68 -2.90 -11.84
C LEU A 134 0.74 -2.70 -12.35
N VAL A 135 1.00 -3.09 -13.59
CA VAL A 135 2.34 -2.95 -14.20
C VAL A 135 2.58 -1.50 -14.61
N LEU A 136 3.63 -0.90 -14.07
CA LEU A 136 4.07 0.45 -14.42
C LEU A 136 5.18 0.46 -15.47
N ARG A 137 6.06 -0.55 -15.44
CA ARG A 137 7.04 -0.81 -16.51
C ARG A 137 7.67 -2.19 -16.35
N ARG A 138 8.16 -2.74 -17.46
CA ARG A 138 9.08 -3.88 -17.44
C ARG A 138 10.50 -3.40 -17.14
N ARG A 139 11.22 -4.14 -16.29
CA ARG A 139 12.63 -3.91 -15.94
C ARG A 139 13.46 -4.94 -16.69
N ALA A 140 14.45 -4.47 -17.43
CA ALA A 140 15.41 -5.33 -18.10
C ALA A 140 16.43 -5.90 -17.09
N ALA A 141 17.04 -7.03 -17.45
CA ALA A 141 18.23 -7.53 -16.77
C ALA A 141 19.29 -6.43 -16.66
N ALA A 142 20.01 -6.38 -15.54
CA ALA A 142 21.28 -5.70 -15.54
C ALA A 142 22.21 -6.45 -16.52
N THR A 143 22.72 -5.75 -17.53
CA THR A 143 23.61 -6.31 -18.56
C THR A 143 25.06 -6.46 -18.10
N SER A 144 25.39 -5.97 -16.90
CA SER A 144 26.72 -6.05 -16.30
C SER A 144 26.65 -6.05 -14.78
N GLY A 145 27.53 -6.82 -14.13
CA GLY A 145 27.61 -6.95 -12.66
C GLY A 145 27.05 -8.27 -12.13
N VAL A 146 27.11 -8.45 -10.81
CA VAL A 146 26.53 -9.63 -10.14
C VAL A 146 25.01 -9.47 -10.11
N VAL A 147 24.30 -10.32 -10.86
CA VAL A 147 22.84 -10.38 -10.85
C VAL A 147 22.40 -11.31 -9.72
N VAL A 148 21.80 -10.75 -8.66
CA VAL A 148 21.06 -11.54 -7.67
C VAL A 148 19.58 -11.44 -8.06
N GLY A 149 19.04 -12.48 -8.71
CA GLY A 149 17.65 -12.52 -9.19
C GLY A 149 17.49 -13.17 -10.56
N SER A 150 16.25 -13.20 -11.06
CA SER A 150 15.88 -13.91 -12.31
C SER A 150 16.26 -13.20 -13.61
N GLY A 151 17.01 -12.09 -13.54
CA GLY A 151 17.47 -11.36 -14.72
C GLY A 151 16.40 -10.47 -15.37
N GLY A 152 15.28 -10.20 -14.71
CA GLY A 152 14.22 -9.33 -15.22
C GLY A 152 13.15 -9.12 -14.16
N GLY A 153 12.25 -8.18 -14.40
CA GLY A 153 11.14 -7.97 -13.49
C GLY A 153 10.22 -6.84 -13.88
N TYR A 154 9.47 -6.36 -12.90
CA TYR A 154 8.47 -5.31 -13.07
C TYR A 154 8.64 -4.24 -11.99
N LEU A 155 8.42 -3.00 -12.39
CA LEU A 155 7.96 -1.98 -11.46
C LEU A 155 6.43 -2.04 -11.50
N VAL A 156 5.82 -2.20 -10.34
CA VAL A 156 4.37 -2.33 -10.19
C VAL A 156 3.84 -1.32 -9.19
N MET A 157 2.54 -1.06 -9.25
CA MET A 157 1.80 -0.31 -8.24
C MET A 157 0.78 -1.22 -7.56
N ARG A 158 0.59 -1.03 -6.25
CA ARG A 158 -0.49 -1.66 -5.49
C ARG A 158 -1.73 -0.77 -5.41
N TRP A 159 -2.84 -1.33 -4.97
CA TRP A 159 -4.09 -0.61 -4.75
C TRP A 159 -3.98 0.57 -3.76
N ASP A 160 -2.99 0.53 -2.86
CA ASP A 160 -2.69 1.59 -1.89
C ASP A 160 -1.98 2.82 -2.51
N GLY A 161 -1.59 2.75 -3.79
CA GLY A 161 -0.91 3.83 -4.50
C GLY A 161 0.61 3.87 -4.28
N HIS A 162 1.21 2.81 -3.73
CA HIS A 162 2.67 2.67 -3.61
C HIS A 162 3.26 1.79 -4.71
N CYS A 163 4.51 2.09 -5.08
CA CYS A 163 5.28 1.35 -6.08
C CYS A 163 6.21 0.32 -5.45
N TYR A 164 6.35 -0.81 -6.14
CA TYR A 164 7.20 -1.93 -5.74
C TYR A 164 7.92 -2.52 -6.94
N THR A 165 9.09 -3.08 -6.68
CA THR A 165 9.87 -3.86 -7.62
C THR A 165 9.66 -5.33 -7.34
N LEU A 166 9.37 -6.08 -8.41
CA LEU A 166 9.18 -7.52 -8.38
C LEU A 166 10.01 -8.18 -9.47
N ASP A 167 10.46 -9.40 -9.21
CA ASP A 167 11.13 -10.26 -10.18
C ASP A 167 10.11 -10.95 -11.10
N ASP A 168 10.54 -11.37 -12.30
CA ASP A 168 9.66 -12.05 -13.27
C ASP A 168 9.02 -13.33 -12.68
N GLY A 169 9.73 -14.04 -11.80
CA GLY A 169 9.27 -15.25 -11.13
C GLY A 169 8.25 -15.01 -10.00
N GLU A 170 8.03 -13.77 -9.57
CA GLU A 170 7.17 -13.42 -8.43
C GLU A 170 5.74 -13.07 -8.85
N VAL A 171 5.50 -12.89 -10.15
CA VAL A 171 4.21 -12.48 -10.71
C VAL A 171 3.73 -13.41 -11.82
N THR A 172 2.41 -13.43 -12.03
CA THR A 172 1.78 -14.23 -13.08
C THR A 172 0.70 -13.43 -13.78
N GLU A 173 0.53 -13.69 -15.08
CA GLU A 173 -0.60 -13.17 -15.85
C GLU A 173 -1.89 -13.95 -15.59
N LYS A 174 -1.79 -15.13 -14.97
CA LYS A 174 -2.97 -15.94 -14.62
C LYS A 174 -3.76 -15.22 -13.54
N VAL A 175 -4.92 -14.70 -13.93
CA VAL A 175 -5.83 -14.02 -13.01
C VAL A 175 -6.39 -15.05 -12.01
N PRO A 176 -6.21 -14.86 -10.70
CA PRO A 176 -6.78 -15.75 -9.70
C PRO A 176 -8.30 -15.57 -9.64
N PRO A 177 -9.08 -16.59 -9.25
CA PRO A 177 -10.55 -16.50 -9.19
C PRO A 177 -11.05 -15.38 -8.27
N LYS A 178 -10.30 -15.07 -7.21
CA LYS A 178 -10.58 -13.99 -6.26
C LYS A 178 -9.27 -13.23 -5.96
N PRO A 179 -8.88 -12.28 -6.83
CA PRO A 179 -7.66 -11.52 -6.61
C PRO A 179 -7.75 -10.70 -5.33
N LYS A 180 -6.73 -10.82 -4.48
CA LYS A 180 -6.58 -9.98 -3.30
C LYS A 180 -6.17 -8.56 -3.74
N ALA A 181 -6.27 -7.62 -2.81
CA ALA A 181 -5.80 -6.26 -3.00
C ALA A 181 -5.05 -5.83 -1.75
N ALA A 182 -4.13 -4.90 -1.91
CA ALA A 182 -3.48 -4.23 -0.79
C ALA A 182 -4.52 -3.56 0.12
N PRO A 183 -4.28 -3.49 1.44
CA PRO A 183 -5.09 -2.68 2.34
C PRO A 183 -5.16 -1.23 1.85
N LEU A 184 -6.36 -0.66 1.82
CA LEU A 184 -6.55 0.70 1.32
C LEU A 184 -6.43 1.71 2.46
N PRO A 185 -5.60 2.75 2.32
CA PRO A 185 -5.49 3.77 3.36
C PRO A 185 -6.64 4.79 3.23
N PHE A 186 -7.87 4.36 3.49
CA PHE A 186 -9.10 5.14 3.24
C PHE A 186 -9.07 6.58 3.79
N ARG A 187 -8.38 6.79 4.92
CA ARG A 187 -8.20 8.11 5.53
C ARG A 187 -7.42 9.11 4.66
N PHE A 188 -6.50 8.63 3.82
CA PHE A 188 -5.62 9.44 2.99
C PHE A 188 -6.23 9.78 1.63
N TYR A 189 -7.41 9.22 1.31
CA TYR A 189 -8.15 9.66 0.13
C TYR A 189 -8.62 11.10 0.27
N ALA A 190 -8.72 11.78 -0.87
CA ALA A 190 -9.33 13.10 -0.96
C ALA A 190 -10.81 13.05 -0.54
N ASP A 191 -11.35 14.17 -0.07
CA ASP A 191 -12.74 14.23 0.40
C ASP A 191 -13.75 13.99 -0.74
N ALA A 192 -13.43 14.43 -1.96
CA ALA A 192 -14.22 14.10 -3.15
C ALA A 192 -14.29 12.57 -3.37
N THR A 193 -13.16 11.87 -3.24
CA THR A 193 -13.08 10.41 -3.38
C THR A 193 -13.84 9.71 -2.27
N LYS A 194 -13.65 10.10 -1.01
CA LYS A 194 -14.40 9.54 0.13
C LYS A 194 -15.90 9.71 -0.06
N THR A 195 -16.33 10.92 -0.44
CA THR A 195 -17.74 11.24 -0.69
C THR A 195 -18.32 10.39 -1.82
N ALA A 196 -17.57 10.21 -2.92
CA ALA A 196 -17.99 9.37 -4.03
C ALA A 196 -18.12 7.89 -3.61
N LEU A 197 -17.13 7.37 -2.89
CA LEU A 197 -17.11 5.99 -2.40
C LEU A 197 -18.27 5.72 -1.42
N LEU A 198 -18.55 6.64 -0.50
CA LEU A 198 -19.62 6.52 0.49
C LEU A 198 -21.03 6.63 -0.08
N LYS A 199 -21.20 6.97 -1.36
CA LYS A 199 -22.50 6.84 -2.06
C LYS A 199 -22.88 5.37 -2.29
N SER A 200 -21.90 4.45 -2.32
CA SER A 200 -22.21 3.02 -2.37
C SER A 200 -22.71 2.54 -1.00
N PRO A 201 -23.92 1.92 -0.91
CA PRO A 201 -24.44 1.41 0.35
C PRO A 201 -23.52 0.38 1.01
N LYS A 202 -22.79 -0.43 0.22
CA LYS A 202 -21.86 -1.43 0.75
C LYS A 202 -20.64 -0.80 1.39
N VAL A 203 -20.07 0.22 0.74
CA VAL A 203 -18.92 0.95 1.30
C VAL A 203 -19.34 1.72 2.54
N LEU A 204 -20.49 2.40 2.50
CA LEU A 204 -21.02 3.13 3.66
C LEU A 204 -21.25 2.22 4.86
N ALA A 205 -21.85 1.04 4.66
CA ALA A 205 -22.06 0.07 5.73
C ALA A 205 -20.73 -0.39 6.35
N ALA A 206 -19.72 -0.73 5.52
CA ALA A 206 -18.40 -1.11 6.02
C ALA A 206 -17.70 0.04 6.76
N TYR A 207 -17.83 1.28 6.26
CA TYR A 207 -17.29 2.48 6.89
C TYR A 207 -17.90 2.74 8.28
N GLN A 208 -19.21 2.54 8.42
CA GLN A 208 -19.90 2.68 9.71
C GLN A 208 -19.48 1.60 10.71
N VAL A 209 -19.29 0.34 10.26
CA VAL A 209 -18.75 -0.74 11.10
C VAL A 209 -17.37 -0.36 11.61
N ARG A 210 -16.48 0.06 10.72
CA ARG A 210 -15.15 0.57 11.08
C ARG A 210 -15.21 1.69 12.10
N GLY A 211 -16.08 2.67 11.92
CA GLY A 211 -16.26 3.76 12.89
C GLY A 211 -16.60 3.26 14.30
N ARG A 212 -17.48 2.26 14.42
CA ARG A 212 -17.86 1.66 15.71
C ARG A 212 -16.74 0.85 16.35
N GLU A 213 -16.06 0.01 15.57
CA GLU A 213 -15.02 -0.89 16.08
C GLU A 213 -13.71 -0.15 16.41
N CYS A 214 -13.33 0.82 15.58
CA CYS A 214 -12.08 1.56 15.74
C CYS A 214 -12.21 2.77 16.67
N LYS A 215 -13.43 3.28 16.94
CA LYS A 215 -13.67 4.46 17.81
C LYS A 215 -12.78 5.67 17.48
N GLY A 216 -12.44 5.86 16.22
CA GLY A 216 -11.55 6.93 15.77
C GLY A 216 -10.04 6.68 15.97
N ALA A 217 -9.63 5.49 16.41
CA ALA A 217 -8.22 5.12 16.44
C ALA A 217 -7.63 5.11 15.03
N ILE A 218 -6.51 5.82 14.87
CA ILE A 218 -5.82 6.02 13.58
C ILE A 218 -4.38 5.50 13.57
N SER A 219 -3.85 5.13 14.73
CA SER A 219 -2.47 4.63 14.88
C SER A 219 -2.32 3.88 16.20
N GLY A 220 -1.31 3.02 16.28
CA GLY A 220 -0.99 2.24 17.48
C GLY A 220 -1.65 0.86 17.49
N ALA A 221 -1.58 0.19 18.64
CA ALA A 221 -2.21 -1.11 18.83
C ALA A 221 -3.74 -0.96 18.85
N VAL A 222 -4.35 -1.21 17.69
CA VAL A 222 -5.81 -1.28 17.55
C VAL A 222 -6.31 -2.68 17.91
N THR A 223 -7.62 -2.81 18.14
CA THR A 223 -8.21 -4.13 18.40
C THR A 223 -8.25 -4.95 17.11
N ARG A 224 -8.20 -6.28 17.22
CA ARG A 224 -8.45 -7.20 16.08
C ARG A 224 -9.82 -7.01 15.41
N ALA A 225 -10.78 -6.39 16.11
CA ALA A 225 -12.08 -6.05 15.53
C ALA A 225 -11.96 -4.85 14.59
N CYS A 226 -11.19 -3.83 15.00
CA CYS A 226 -10.87 -2.68 14.16
C CYS A 226 -10.07 -3.07 12.92
N GLU A 227 -9.02 -3.90 13.05
CA GLU A 227 -8.24 -4.39 11.90
C GLU A 227 -9.13 -5.09 10.86
N ARG A 228 -10.01 -5.99 11.32
CA ARG A 228 -10.97 -6.67 10.44
C ARG A 228 -11.97 -5.73 9.79
N ALA A 229 -12.35 -4.65 10.48
CA ALA A 229 -13.24 -3.64 9.92
C ALA A 229 -12.53 -2.77 8.87
N ASP A 230 -11.23 -2.46 9.06
CA ASP A 230 -10.38 -1.81 8.06
C ASP A 230 -10.23 -2.67 6.80
N ASP A 231 -9.97 -3.97 6.97
CA ASP A 231 -9.89 -4.93 5.88
C ASP A 231 -11.22 -5.05 5.13
N ALA A 232 -12.33 -5.11 5.86
CA ALA A 232 -13.67 -5.18 5.28
C ALA A 232 -14.02 -3.90 4.48
N LEU A 233 -13.65 -2.72 4.98
CA LEU A 233 -13.81 -1.47 4.25
C LEU A 233 -12.98 -1.46 2.96
N SER A 234 -11.71 -1.87 3.05
CA SER A 234 -10.82 -1.97 1.88
C SER A 234 -11.41 -2.92 0.83
N ALA A 235 -11.86 -4.10 1.24
CA ALA A 235 -12.47 -5.09 0.37
C ALA A 235 -13.76 -4.57 -0.29
N ALA A 236 -14.61 -3.84 0.45
CA ALA A 236 -15.83 -3.26 -0.08
C ALA A 236 -15.54 -2.20 -1.16
N VAL A 237 -14.57 -1.31 -0.92
CA VAL A 237 -14.14 -0.30 -1.91
C VAL A 237 -13.61 -0.96 -3.17
N VAL A 238 -12.68 -1.92 -3.06
CA VAL A 238 -12.11 -2.64 -4.21
C VAL A 238 -13.21 -3.34 -5.01
N ALA A 239 -14.13 -4.02 -4.33
CA ALA A 239 -15.22 -4.72 -5.00
C ALA A 239 -16.12 -3.77 -5.82
N GLU A 240 -16.48 -2.61 -5.26
CA GLU A 240 -17.34 -1.65 -5.93
C GLU A 240 -16.62 -0.92 -7.08
N VAL A 241 -15.34 -0.56 -6.90
CA VAL A 241 -14.52 0.03 -7.98
C VAL A 241 -14.32 -0.97 -9.14
N ARG A 242 -14.08 -2.26 -8.83
CA ARG A 242 -14.05 -3.33 -9.85
C ARG A 242 -15.41 -3.54 -10.52
N ALA A 243 -16.51 -3.32 -9.80
CA ALA A 243 -17.86 -3.38 -10.37
C ALA A 243 -18.17 -2.19 -11.30
N GLY A 244 -17.39 -1.11 -11.23
CA GLY A 244 -17.54 0.09 -12.06
C GLY A 244 -18.08 1.30 -11.31
N LEU A 245 -18.00 1.32 -9.97
CA LEU A 245 -18.25 2.54 -9.20
C LEU A 245 -17.32 3.66 -9.71
N PRO A 246 -17.86 4.82 -10.13
CA PRO A 246 -17.04 5.90 -10.66
C PRO A 246 -16.13 6.48 -9.58
N VAL A 247 -14.84 6.54 -9.88
CA VAL A 247 -13.82 7.19 -9.05
C VAL A 247 -13.61 8.61 -9.61
N PRO A 248 -13.71 9.67 -8.79
CA PRO A 248 -13.47 11.03 -9.27
C PRO A 248 -12.00 11.22 -9.68
N ALA A 249 -11.72 12.26 -10.45
CA ALA A 249 -10.35 12.64 -10.76
C ALA A 249 -9.58 12.95 -9.44
N PRO A 250 -8.36 12.42 -9.24
CA PRO A 250 -7.57 12.72 -8.06
C PRO A 250 -7.25 14.21 -7.96
N GLU A 251 -7.43 14.78 -6.77
CA GLU A 251 -7.07 16.18 -6.48
C GLU A 251 -5.55 16.41 -6.51
N ARG A 252 -4.79 15.39 -6.11
CA ARG A 252 -3.33 15.40 -6.13
C ARG A 252 -2.81 14.42 -7.16
N LEU A 253 -1.93 14.91 -8.03
CA LEU A 253 -1.24 14.15 -9.04
C LEU A 253 0.28 14.17 -8.81
N PRO A 254 1.00 13.17 -9.35
CA PRO A 254 2.44 13.04 -9.18
C PRO A 254 3.26 14.03 -9.99
#